data_AF-A0A2D8KLV6-F1
#
_entry.id   AF-A0A2D8KLV6-F1
#
_cell.length_a   1.000
_cell.length_b   1.000
_cell.length_c   1.000
_cell.angle_alpha   90.00
_cell.angle_beta   90.00
_cell.angle_gamma   90.00
#
_symmetry.space_group_name_H-M   'P 1'
#
loop_
_entity.id
_entity.type
_entity.pdbx_description
1 polymer ?
#
loop_
_entity_poly.entity_id
_entity_poly.type
_entity_poly.pdbx_seq_one_letter_code
_entity_poly.pdbx_strand_id
1 'polypeptide(L)'
;MDKKELEQYHRSYEEMFRSEGWKNYLEDMNNSAEVLNSVEACADEKDLYFRKGQLAVMAHTLNLEGQIEVMKQQLSEEEDELEVA
;
A
#
# COMPACT_ATOMS: atom_id res chain seq x y z
N MET A 1 2.98 19.56 -7.52
CA MET A 1 4.15 18.74 -7.86
C MET A 1 4.34 18.93 -9.35
N ASP A 2 5.52 19.34 -9.80
CA ASP A 2 5.78 19.39 -11.25
C ASP A 2 5.99 17.97 -11.82
N LYS A 3 5.98 17.83 -13.15
CA LYS A 3 6.11 16.52 -13.82
C LYS A 3 7.39 15.78 -13.41
N LYS A 4 8.50 16.49 -13.27
CA LYS A 4 9.80 15.90 -12.93
C LYS A 4 9.80 15.40 -11.48
N GLU A 5 9.22 16.17 -10.57
CA GLU A 5 9.03 15.78 -9.18
C GLU A 5 8.14 14.54 -9.06
N LEU A 6 7.06 14.46 -9.84
CA LEU A 6 6.15 13.32 -9.86
C LEU A 6 6.85 12.05 -10.36
N GLU A 7 7.57 12.12 -11.47
CA GLU A 7 8.33 10.97 -11.96
C GLU A 7 9.39 10.51 -10.95
N GLN A 8 10.05 11.44 -10.27
CA GLN A 8 11.03 11.11 -9.24
C GLN A 8 10.37 10.44 -8.02
N TYR A 9 9.18 10.91 -7.63
CA TYR A 9 8.35 10.29 -6.60
C TYR A 9 8.03 8.83 -6.95
N HIS A 10 7.51 8.55 -8.15
CA HIS A 10 7.21 7.19 -8.59
C HIS A 10 8.45 6.31 -8.66
N ARG A 11 9.56 6.79 -9.23
CA ARG A 11 10.83 6.05 -9.28
C ARG A 11 11.33 5.64 -7.89
N SER A 12 11.23 6.53 -6.90
CA SER A 12 11.61 6.23 -5.52
C SER A 12 10.78 5.10 -4.91
N TYR A 13 9.46 5.06 -5.18
CA TYR A 13 8.61 3.96 -4.73
C TYR A 13 8.94 2.65 -5.43
N GLU A 14 9.11 2.68 -6.75
CA GLU A 14 9.49 1.49 -7.52
C GLU A 14 10.84 0.90 -7.05
N GLU A 15 11.81 1.75 -6.71
CA GLU A 15 13.08 1.31 -6.13
C GLU A 15 12.89 0.61 -4.77
N MET A 16 12.06 1.21 -3.90
CA MET A 16 11.70 0.60 -2.61
C MET A 16 11.03 -0.76 -2.82
N PHE A 17 10.01 -0.85 -3.69
CA PHE A 17 9.25 -2.07 -3.93
C PHE A 17 10.12 -3.23 -4.46
N ARG A 18 11.14 -2.92 -5.27
CA ARG A 18 12.10 -3.92 -5.78
C ARG A 18 13.09 -4.41 -4.72
N SER A 19 13.33 -3.63 -3.66
CA SER A 19 14.31 -3.97 -2.64
C SER A 19 13.95 -5.27 -1.90
N GLU A 20 14.95 -6.08 -1.56
CA GLU A 20 14.74 -7.31 -0.79
C GLU A 20 14.17 -7.03 0.60
N GLY A 21 14.63 -5.95 1.25
CA GLY A 21 14.14 -5.55 2.57
C GLY A 21 12.64 -5.24 2.57
N TRP A 22 12.12 -4.61 1.52
CA TRP A 22 10.68 -4.36 1.38
C TRP A 22 9.89 -5.65 1.23
N LYS A 23 10.37 -6.59 0.41
CA LYS A 23 9.71 -7.89 0.22
C LYS A 23 9.65 -8.69 1.52
N ASN A 24 10.76 -8.75 2.26
CA ASN A 24 10.81 -9.40 3.57
C ASN A 24 9.83 -8.73 4.55
N TYR A 25 9.75 -7.39 4.54
CA TYR A 25 8.80 -6.66 5.37
C TYR A 25 7.34 -6.98 5.03
N LEU A 26 6.98 -7.07 3.74
CA LEU A 26 5.63 -7.47 3.34
C LEU A 26 5.30 -8.92 3.76
N GLU A 27 6.27 -9.83 3.71
CA GLU A 27 6.11 -11.19 4.22
C GLU A 27 5.83 -11.20 5.73
N ASP A 28 6.61 -10.45 6.52
CA ASP A 28 6.38 -10.30 7.96
C ASP A 28 5.00 -9.69 8.28
N MET A 29 4.55 -8.71 7.48
CA MET A 29 3.23 -8.11 7.62
C MET A 29 2.11 -9.08 7.27
N ASN A 30 2.25 -9.89 6.22
CA ASN A 30 1.29 -10.94 5.89
C ASN A 30 1.17 -11.97 7.00
N ASN A 31 2.30 -12.50 7.48
CA ASN A 31 2.34 -13.45 8.59
C ASN A 31 1.68 -12.86 9.86
N SER A 32 1.96 -11.59 10.16
CA SER A 32 1.34 -10.90 11.29
C SER A 32 -0.17 -10.70 11.11
N ALA A 33 -0.62 -10.37 9.90
CA ALA A 33 -2.04 -10.19 9.59
C ALA A 33 -2.82 -11.51 9.74
N GLU A 34 -2.25 -12.64 9.30
CA GLU A 34 -2.86 -13.97 9.48
C GLU A 34 -3.08 -14.31 10.96
N VAL A 35 -2.08 -14.03 11.81
CA VAL A 35 -2.18 -14.28 13.26
C VAL A 35 -3.18 -13.33 13.93
N LEU A 36 -3.21 -12.06 13.52
CA LEU A 36 -4.09 -11.05 14.11
C LEU A 36 -5.55 -11.19 13.69
N ASN A 37 -5.80 -11.76 12.52
CA ASN A 37 -7.14 -11.96 11.96
C ASN A 37 -7.87 -13.14 12.63
N SER A 38 -8.01 -13.09 13.95
CA SER A 38 -8.72 -14.08 14.76
C SER A 38 -9.69 -13.39 15.72
N VAL A 39 -10.99 -13.59 15.47
CA VAL A 39 -12.06 -13.13 16.36
C VAL A 39 -12.06 -13.91 17.68
N GLU A 40 -11.68 -15.19 17.65
CA GLU A 40 -11.60 -16.03 18.85
C GLU A 40 -10.53 -15.54 19.84
N ALA A 41 -9.49 -14.89 19.32
CA ALA A 41 -8.43 -14.30 20.14
C ALA A 41 -8.81 -12.94 20.76
N CYS A 42 -10.01 -12.41 20.46
CA CYS A 42 -10.46 -11.13 20.99
C CYS A 42 -11.02 -11.31 22.42
N ALA A 43 -10.45 -10.60 23.38
CA ALA A 43 -10.93 -10.65 24.77
C ALA A 43 -12.28 -9.96 24.97
N ASP A 44 -12.51 -8.87 24.24
CA ASP A 44 -13.73 -8.07 24.27
C ASP A 44 -13.90 -7.27 22.97
N GLU A 45 -14.97 -6.45 22.93
CA GLU A 45 -15.27 -5.58 21.79
C GLU A 45 -14.18 -4.51 21.53
N LYS A 46 -13.51 -4.02 22.57
CA LYS A 46 -12.45 -3.00 22.39
C LYS A 46 -11.23 -3.62 21.74
N ASP A 47 -10.84 -4.82 22.15
CA ASP A 47 -9.76 -5.59 21.52
C ASP A 47 -10.09 -5.90 20.06
N LEU A 48 -11.35 -6.24 19.76
CA LEU A 48 -11.81 -6.44 18.38
C LEU A 48 -11.62 -5.20 17.51
N TYR A 49 -12.04 -4.02 17.96
CA TYR A 49 -11.84 -2.78 17.19
C TYR A 49 -10.37 -2.40 17.05
N PHE A 50 -9.56 -2.65 18.09
CA PHE A 50 -8.12 -2.41 18.05
C PHE A 50 -7.47 -3.28 16.97
N ARG A 51 -7.73 -4.59 16.98
CA ARG A 51 -7.25 -5.55 15.97
C ARG A 51 -7.72 -5.19 14.57
N LYS A 52 -8.98 -4.79 14.41
CA LYS A 52 -9.50 -4.29 13.13
C LYS A 52 -8.72 -3.09 12.61
N GLY A 53 -8.35 -2.16 13.49
CA GLY A 53 -7.49 -1.02 13.14
C GLY A 53 -6.10 -1.46 12.69
N GLN A 54 -5.48 -2.39 13.40
CA GLN A 54 -4.17 -2.95 13.02
C GLN A 54 -4.23 -3.63 11.64
N LEU A 55 -5.24 -4.46 11.40
CA LEU A 55 -5.46 -5.12 10.11
C LEU A 55 -5.70 -4.12 8.97
N ALA A 56 -6.41 -3.02 9.23
CA ALA A 56 -6.64 -1.97 8.23
C ALA A 56 -5.32 -1.30 7.81
N VAL A 57 -4.42 -1.01 8.76
CA VAL A 57 -3.10 -0.45 8.46
C VAL A 57 -2.23 -1.44 7.70
N MET A 58 -2.22 -2.72 8.12
CA MET A 58 -1.48 -3.78 7.42
C MET A 58 -1.98 -3.95 5.98
N ALA A 59 -3.31 -3.97 5.78
CA ALA A 59 -3.90 -4.05 4.46
C ALA A 59 -3.50 -2.84 3.59
N HIS A 60 -3.46 -1.63 4.14
CA HIS A 60 -2.98 -0.46 3.40
C HIS A 60 -1.53 -0.63 2.95
N THR A 61 -0.64 -1.05 3.85
CA THR A 61 0.78 -1.29 3.55
C THR A 61 0.97 -2.37 2.48
N LEU A 62 0.27 -3.51 2.62
CA LEU A 62 0.34 -4.63 1.68
C LEU A 62 -0.15 -4.25 0.28
N ASN A 63 -1.09 -3.31 0.18
CA ASN A 63 -1.65 -2.86 -1.10
C ASN A 63 -0.99 -1.59 -1.65
N LEU A 64 0.00 -1.02 -0.96
CA LEU A 64 0.58 0.28 -1.31
C LEU A 64 1.16 0.31 -2.74
N GLU A 65 1.82 -0.76 -3.17
CA GLU A 65 2.39 -0.86 -4.52
C GLU A 65 1.30 -0.76 -5.60
N GLY A 66 0.22 -1.54 -5.45
CA GLY A 66 -0.91 -1.47 -6.38
C GLY A 66 -1.59 -0.10 -6.39
N GLN A 67 -1.71 0.56 -5.23
CA GLN A 67 -2.29 1.90 -5.15
C GLN A 67 -1.44 2.94 -5.88
N ILE A 68 -0.11 2.86 -5.77
CA ILE A 68 0.82 3.75 -6.48
C ILE A 68 0.79 3.49 -7.99
N GLU A 69 0.67 2.23 -8.42
CA GLU A 69 0.58 1.90 -9.85
C GLU A 69 -0.73 2.41 -10.46
N VAL A 70 -1.87 2.22 -9.79
CA VAL A 70 -3.16 2.76 -10.24
C VAL A 70 -3.13 4.27 -10.35
N MET A 71 -2.54 4.95 -9.35
CA MET A 71 -2.39 6.41 -9.37
C MET A 71 -1.53 6.88 -10.56
N LYS A 72 -0.42 6.16 -10.84
CA LYS A 72 0.45 6.45 -11.98
C LYS A 72 -0.30 6.30 -13.31
N GLN A 73 -1.06 5.22 -13.46
CA GLN A 73 -1.84 4.97 -14.67
C GLN A 73 -2.91 6.04 -14.90
N GLN A 74 -3.64 6.43 -13.85
CA GLN A 74 -4.66 7.49 -13.94
C GLN A 74 -4.04 8.82 -14.40
N LEU A 75 -2.89 9.20 -13.84
CA LEU A 75 -2.20 10.42 -14.25
C LEU A 75 -1.70 10.37 -15.69
N SER A 76 -1.24 9.20 -16.17
CA SER A 76 -0.85 9.06 -17.59
C SER A 76 -2.05 9.14 -18.53
N GLU A 77 -3.19 8.55 -18.16
CA GLU A 77 -4.41 8.60 -18.98
C GLU A 77 -4.97 10.03 -19.06
N GLU A 78 -4.93 10.78 -17.95
CA GLU A 78 -5.32 12.19 -17.92
C GLU A 78 -4.39 13.09 -18.76
N GLU A 79 -3.07 12.84 -18.75
CA GLU A 79 -2.10 13.56 -19.59
C GLU A 79 -2.36 13.29 -21.08
N ASP A 80 -2.58 12.03 -21.46
CA ASP A 80 -2.87 11.65 -22.84
C ASP A 80 -4.15 12.32 -23.34
N GLU A 81 -5.24 12.32 -22.56
CA GLU A 81 -6.51 12.96 -22.93
C GLU A 81 -6.39 14.48 -23.19
N LEU A 82 -5.54 15.17 -22.43
CA LEU A 82 -5.29 16.61 -22.59
C LEU A 82 -4.42 16.93 -23.82
N GLU A 83 -3.54 16.02 -24.26
CA GLU A 83 -2.73 16.22 -25.46
C GLU A 83 -3.50 16.00 -26.77
N VAL A 84 -4.62 15.24 -26.75
CA VAL A 84 -5.47 14.99 -27.94
C VAL A 84 -6.61 15.99 -28.12
N ALA A 85 -6.84 16.88 -27.16
CA ALA A 85 -7.95 17.87 -27.13
C ALA A 85 -7.53 19.27 -27.64
#